data_AF-A0A379Z6Y7-F1
#
_entry.id   AF-A0A379Z6Y7-F1
#
_cell.length_a   1.000
_cell.length_b   1.000
_cell.length_c   1.000
_cell.angle_alpha   90.00
_cell.angle_beta   90.00
_cell.angle_gamma   90.00
#
_symmetry.space_group_name_H-M   'P 1'
#
loop_
_entity.id
_entity.type
_entity.pdbx_description
1 polymer ?
#
loop_
_entity_poly.entity_id
_entity_poly.type
_entity_poly.pdbx_seq_one_letter_code
_entity_poly.pdbx_strand_id
1 'polypeptide(L)'
;MLNWQDVQDSFDLSGFNLVIHEAVHKLDMRNGGVATGVPPIPLREVAAWEHDLHAAMESLQDEIDMVGEEAASMDAYAATDAAECFAVLSEYFFSAPELLAERFPALYQHFCRFYRQDPLARLLRGQAENDAQWTD
;
A
#
# COMPACT_ATOMS: atom_id res chain seq x y z
N MET A 1 11.30 -13.25 -4.64
CA MET A 1 11.35 -14.71 -4.36
C MET A 1 10.46 -14.95 -3.16
N LEU A 2 9.74 -16.06 -3.03
CA LEU A 2 8.83 -16.27 -1.89
C LEU A 2 9.38 -17.31 -0.91
N ASN A 3 9.15 -17.12 0.38
CA ASN A 3 9.30 -18.16 1.39
C ASN A 3 7.92 -18.52 1.99
N TRP A 4 7.80 -19.73 2.52
CA TRP A 4 6.49 -20.27 2.92
C TRP A 4 5.92 -19.60 4.18
N GLN A 5 6.76 -19.20 5.13
CA GLN A 5 6.28 -18.59 6.38
C GLN A 5 5.60 -17.25 6.10
N ASP A 6 6.25 -16.37 5.34
CA ASP A 6 5.70 -15.06 5.01
C ASP A 6 4.44 -15.16 4.13
N VAL A 7 4.32 -16.21 3.31
CA VAL A 7 3.10 -16.48 2.55
C VAL A 7 1.94 -16.85 3.47
N GLN A 8 2.18 -17.56 4.59
CA GLN A 8 1.14 -17.84 5.57
C GLN A 8 0.69 -16.55 6.27
N ASP A 9 1.64 -15.69 6.65
CA ASP A 9 1.36 -14.42 7.32
C ASP A 9 0.61 -13.44 6.38
N SER A 10 0.78 -13.59 5.07
CA SER A 10 0.05 -12.83 4.04
C SER A 10 -1.45 -13.15 3.93
N PHE A 11 -1.96 -14.16 4.65
CA PHE A 11 -3.40 -14.47 4.67
C PHE A 11 -4.20 -13.60 5.64
N ASP A 12 -3.53 -12.92 6.56
CA ASP A 12 -4.17 -12.03 7.53
C ASP A 12 -4.39 -10.62 6.96
N LEU A 13 -5.24 -9.84 7.63
CA LEU A 13 -5.50 -8.42 7.33
C LEU A 13 -4.61 -7.53 8.22
N SER A 14 -3.30 -7.73 8.14
CA SER A 14 -2.31 -7.16 9.07
C SER A 14 -1.57 -5.94 8.55
N GLY A 15 -1.69 -5.62 7.25
CA GLY A 15 -0.82 -4.64 6.58
C GLY A 15 0.32 -5.29 5.78
N PHE A 16 0.66 -6.55 6.07
CA PHE A 16 1.71 -7.32 5.39
C PHE A 16 1.13 -8.31 4.38
N ASN A 17 1.72 -8.37 3.18
CA ASN A 17 1.42 -9.34 2.15
C ASN A 17 2.56 -9.49 1.12
N LEU A 18 3.46 -10.45 1.36
CA LEU A 18 4.63 -10.71 0.51
C LEU A 18 4.26 -11.03 -0.95
N VAL A 19 3.12 -11.69 -1.19
CA VAL A 19 2.67 -12.03 -2.55
C VAL A 19 2.32 -10.76 -3.32
N ILE A 20 1.63 -9.81 -2.68
CA ILE A 20 1.30 -8.52 -3.27
C ILE A 20 2.58 -7.72 -3.49
N HIS A 21 3.44 -7.64 -2.49
CA HIS A 21 4.73 -6.94 -2.57
C HIS A 21 5.52 -7.34 -3.84
N GLU A 22 5.77 -8.64 -4.00
CA GLU A 22 6.53 -9.16 -5.14
C GLU A 22 5.79 -8.98 -6.47
N ALA A 23 4.45 -9.07 -6.48
CA ALA A 23 3.65 -8.78 -7.66
C ALA A 23 3.75 -7.32 -8.09
N VAL A 24 3.85 -6.39 -7.13
CA VAL A 24 3.94 -4.96 -7.37
C VAL A 24 5.27 -4.58 -8.00
N HIS A 25 6.39 -5.15 -7.55
CA HIS A 25 7.65 -4.98 -8.27
C HIS A 25 7.57 -5.47 -9.72
N LYS A 26 6.84 -6.57 -9.99
CA LYS A 26 6.60 -7.00 -11.36
C LYS A 26 5.73 -6.03 -12.16
N LEU A 27 4.83 -5.28 -11.53
CA LEU A 27 4.03 -4.24 -12.20
C LEU A 27 4.87 -3.00 -12.51
N ASP A 28 5.64 -2.53 -11.55
CA ASP A 28 6.53 -1.36 -11.66
C ASP A 28 7.54 -1.54 -12.80
N MET A 29 8.18 -2.71 -12.87
CA MET A 29 9.16 -3.03 -13.92
C MET A 29 8.56 -3.16 -15.34
N ARG A 30 7.23 -3.13 -15.54
CA ARG A 30 6.62 -3.35 -16.87
C ARG A 30 6.98 -2.26 -17.89
N ASN A 31 7.37 -1.07 -17.46
CA ASN A 31 7.66 0.05 -18.35
C ASN A 31 9.15 0.45 -18.35
N GLY A 32 10.03 -0.52 -18.57
CA GLY A 32 11.48 -0.25 -18.69
C GLY A 32 12.39 -1.27 -18.02
N GLY A 33 11.82 -2.27 -17.34
CA GLY A 33 12.58 -3.33 -16.67
C GLY A 33 13.26 -2.88 -15.37
N VAL A 34 13.00 -1.67 -14.90
CA VAL A 34 13.55 -1.09 -13.67
C VAL A 34 12.38 -0.71 -12.77
N ALA A 35 12.49 -1.00 -11.47
CA ALA A 35 11.53 -0.58 -10.47
C ALA A 35 11.82 0.87 -10.07
N THR A 36 10.79 1.71 -10.09
CA THR A 36 10.88 3.17 -9.88
C THR A 36 9.89 3.69 -8.85
N GLY A 37 8.96 2.85 -8.39
CA GLY A 37 7.79 3.25 -7.60
C GLY A 37 6.65 3.84 -8.44
N VAL A 38 6.81 3.94 -9.77
CA VAL A 38 5.81 4.50 -10.68
C VAL A 38 5.33 3.41 -11.64
N PRO A 39 4.12 2.85 -11.44
CA PRO A 39 3.61 1.83 -12.32
C PRO A 39 3.22 2.39 -13.70
N PRO A 40 2.83 1.55 -14.68
CA PRO A 40 2.44 1.98 -16.02
C PRO A 40 1.15 2.83 -16.02
N ILE A 41 1.30 4.14 -15.79
CA ILE A 41 0.21 5.14 -15.73
C ILE A 41 0.35 6.16 -16.87
N PRO A 42 -0.72 6.93 -17.20
CA PRO A 42 -0.62 8.00 -18.17
C PRO A 42 0.43 9.04 -17.78
N LEU A 43 1.25 9.51 -18.74
CA LEU A 43 2.36 10.45 -18.48
C LEU A 43 1.93 11.73 -17.72
N ARG A 44 0.69 12.19 -17.93
CA ARG A 44 0.14 13.37 -17.23
C ARG A 44 -0.06 13.16 -15.72
N GLU A 45 -0.11 11.90 -15.27
CA GLU A 45 -0.37 11.52 -13.87
C GLU A 45 0.94 11.24 -13.12
N VAL A 46 2.05 10.99 -13.82
CA VAL A 46 3.36 10.65 -13.24
C VAL A 46 3.82 11.68 -12.23
N ALA A 47 3.80 12.98 -12.57
CA ALA A 47 4.28 14.01 -11.67
C ALA A 47 3.47 14.09 -10.36
N ALA A 48 2.15 13.86 -10.42
CA ALA A 48 1.31 13.86 -9.22
C ALA A 48 1.54 12.58 -8.39
N TRP A 49 1.71 11.44 -9.06
CA TRP A 49 2.05 10.18 -8.40
C TRP A 49 3.37 10.26 -7.65
N GLU A 50 4.44 10.70 -8.33
CA GLU A 50 5.77 10.84 -7.72
C GLU A 50 5.77 11.84 -6.57
N HIS A 51 5.04 12.94 -6.70
CA HIS A 51 4.91 13.93 -5.64
C HIS A 51 4.29 13.32 -4.38
N ASP A 52 3.13 12.66 -4.52
CA ASP A 52 2.41 12.11 -3.37
C ASP A 52 3.13 10.88 -2.78
N LEU A 53 3.85 10.10 -3.60
CA LEU A 53 4.67 8.98 -3.15
C LEU A 53 5.87 9.47 -2.33
N HIS A 54 6.63 10.45 -2.84
CA HIS A 54 7.77 10.99 -2.09
C HIS A 54 7.32 11.71 -0.81
N ALA A 55 6.19 12.43 -0.84
CA ALA A 55 5.62 13.03 0.36
C ALA A 55 5.25 11.97 1.43
N ALA A 56 4.74 10.81 1.00
CA ALA A 56 4.49 9.69 1.91
C ALA A 56 5.79 9.12 2.49
N MET A 57 6.84 8.96 1.67
CA MET A 57 8.16 8.51 2.13
C MET A 57 8.76 9.48 3.16
N GLU A 58 8.74 10.77 2.89
CA GLU A 58 9.23 11.81 3.83
C GLU A 58 8.45 11.74 5.15
N SER A 59 7.11 11.63 5.08
CA SER A 59 6.27 11.51 6.28
C SER A 59 6.53 10.22 7.08
N LEU A 60 6.90 9.12 6.41
CA LEU A 60 7.28 7.88 7.07
C LEU A 60 8.64 8.03 7.75
N GLN A 61 9.61 8.62 7.05
CA GLN A 61 10.94 8.87 7.61
C GLN A 61 10.89 9.79 8.85
N ASP A 62 10.10 10.87 8.79
CA ASP A 62 9.92 11.78 9.92
C ASP A 62 9.32 11.06 11.15
N GLU A 63 8.39 10.12 10.94
CA GLU A 63 7.84 9.30 12.02
C GLU A 63 8.90 8.35 12.58
N ILE A 64 9.62 7.63 11.72
CA ILE A 64 10.68 6.70 12.11
C ILE A 64 11.75 7.43 12.94
N ASP A 65 12.15 8.62 12.52
CA ASP A 65 13.13 9.44 13.25
C ASP A 65 12.63 9.88 14.63
N MET A 66 11.31 10.03 14.79
CA MET A 66 10.67 10.47 16.03
C MET A 66 10.42 9.33 17.02
N VAL A 67 9.94 8.17 16.56
CA VAL A 67 9.49 7.07 17.43
C VAL A 67 10.32 5.78 17.32
N GLY A 68 11.17 5.67 16.29
CA GLY A 68 11.92 4.46 15.95
C GLY A 68 11.14 3.50 15.04
N GLU A 69 11.86 2.66 14.30
CA GLU A 69 11.30 1.74 13.30
C GLU A 69 10.22 0.80 13.88
N GLU A 70 10.48 0.19 15.05
CA GLU A 70 9.55 -0.76 15.69
C GLU A 70 8.23 -0.14 16.16
N ALA A 71 8.20 1.18 16.34
CA ALA A 71 7.04 1.92 16.84
C ALA A 71 6.34 2.74 15.74
N ALA A 72 6.87 2.75 14.51
CA ALA A 72 6.25 3.43 13.39
C ALA A 72 4.88 2.82 13.06
N SER A 73 3.92 3.64 12.64
CA SER A 73 2.56 3.17 12.38
C SER A 73 2.41 2.41 11.05
N MET A 74 3.43 2.44 10.19
CA MET A 74 3.54 1.60 9.00
C MET A 74 4.96 1.04 8.89
N ASP A 75 5.12 -0.05 8.15
CA ASP A 75 6.41 -0.71 7.96
C ASP A 75 7.47 0.29 7.46
N ALA A 76 8.54 0.43 8.25
CA ALA A 76 9.64 1.35 8.00
C ALA A 76 10.35 1.09 6.66
N TYR A 77 10.24 -0.13 6.12
CA TYR A 77 10.82 -0.48 4.84
C TYR A 77 10.28 0.37 3.69
N ALA A 78 9.05 0.90 3.80
CA ALA A 78 8.46 1.83 2.84
C ALA A 78 9.23 3.16 2.69
N ALA A 79 10.08 3.53 3.65
CA ALA A 79 10.90 4.75 3.55
C ALA A 79 12.23 4.52 2.79
N THR A 80 12.59 3.27 2.48
CA THR A 80 13.90 2.91 1.91
C THR A 80 14.13 3.49 0.51
N ASP A 81 13.19 3.23 -0.40
CA ASP A 81 13.17 3.79 -1.75
C ASP A 81 11.74 3.79 -2.32
N ALA A 82 11.56 4.47 -3.46
CA ALA A 82 10.23 4.65 -4.06
C ALA A 82 9.59 3.33 -4.53
N ALA A 83 10.38 2.36 -5.01
CA ALA A 83 9.85 1.07 -5.43
C ALA A 83 9.34 0.27 -4.24
N GLU A 84 10.08 0.29 -3.12
CA GLU A 84 9.65 -0.33 -1.87
C GLU A 84 8.46 0.39 -1.25
N CYS A 85 8.44 1.72 -1.29
CA CYS A 85 7.28 2.50 -0.86
C CYS A 85 6.01 2.08 -1.61
N PHE A 86 6.10 1.96 -2.94
CA PHE A 86 4.96 1.51 -3.74
C PHE A 86 4.55 0.07 -3.42
N ALA A 87 5.50 -0.84 -3.23
CA ALA A 87 5.24 -2.24 -2.89
C ALA A 87 4.57 -2.37 -1.50
N VAL A 88 5.19 -1.82 -0.46
CA VAL A 88 4.69 -1.87 0.92
C VAL A 88 3.33 -1.20 1.04
N LEU A 89 3.16 0.03 0.51
CA LEU A 89 1.85 0.68 0.59
C LEU A 89 0.78 -0.06 -0.23
N SER A 90 1.16 -0.86 -1.22
CA SER A 90 0.20 -1.73 -1.92
C SER A 90 -0.22 -2.93 -1.06
N GLU A 91 0.65 -3.44 -0.19
CA GLU A 91 0.26 -4.42 0.83
C GLU A 91 -0.82 -3.84 1.74
N TYR A 92 -0.61 -2.64 2.28
CA TYR A 92 -1.61 -1.93 3.07
C TYR A 92 -2.90 -1.69 2.28
N PHE A 93 -2.81 -1.28 1.01
CA PHE A 93 -3.99 -1.05 0.16
C PHE A 93 -4.92 -2.28 0.10
N PHE A 94 -4.38 -3.49 0.09
CA PHE A 94 -5.19 -4.70 -0.02
C PHE A 94 -5.48 -5.39 1.31
N SER A 95 -4.62 -5.23 2.32
CA SER A 95 -4.72 -5.94 3.60
C SER A 95 -5.20 -5.08 4.77
N ALA A 96 -4.92 -3.78 4.77
CA ALA A 96 -5.35 -2.82 5.80
C ALA A 96 -5.66 -1.43 5.19
N PRO A 97 -6.63 -1.35 4.24
CA PRO A 97 -6.88 -0.15 3.44
C PRO A 97 -7.27 1.09 4.25
N GLU A 98 -7.88 0.90 5.41
CA GLU A 98 -8.24 1.97 6.34
C GLU A 98 -7.01 2.75 6.82
N LEU A 99 -5.89 2.08 7.12
CA LEU A 99 -4.66 2.73 7.56
C LEU A 99 -4.06 3.59 6.45
N LEU A 100 -4.02 3.05 5.22
CA LEU A 100 -3.53 3.79 4.06
C LEU A 100 -4.43 4.98 3.71
N ALA A 101 -5.74 4.79 3.69
CA ALA A 101 -6.69 5.84 3.34
C ALA A 101 -6.73 6.98 4.36
N GLU A 102 -6.60 6.66 5.65
CA GLU A 102 -6.51 7.65 6.72
C GLU A 102 -5.21 8.45 6.64
N ARG A 103 -4.07 7.76 6.50
CA ARG A 103 -2.75 8.39 6.56
C ARG A 103 -2.37 9.12 5.27
N PHE A 104 -2.63 8.50 4.11
CA PHE A 104 -2.22 9.02 2.80
C PHE A 104 -3.40 9.06 1.80
N PRO A 105 -4.43 9.91 2.05
CA PRO A 105 -5.67 9.90 1.27
C PRO A 105 -5.47 10.21 -0.22
N ALA A 106 -4.54 11.10 -0.57
CA ALA A 106 -4.23 11.42 -1.97
C ALA A 106 -3.62 10.22 -2.71
N LEU A 107 -2.67 9.54 -2.06
CA LEU A 107 -2.01 8.36 -2.60
C LEU A 107 -2.97 7.16 -2.69
N TYR A 108 -3.84 6.96 -1.70
CA TYR A 108 -4.92 5.97 -1.77
C TYR A 108 -5.79 6.17 -3.02
N GLN A 109 -6.12 7.42 -3.37
CA GLN A 109 -6.89 7.71 -4.58
C GLN A 109 -6.12 7.40 -5.87
N HIS A 110 -4.79 7.59 -5.89
CA HIS A 110 -3.96 7.11 -7.01
C HIS A 110 -4.04 5.59 -7.13
N PHE A 111 -3.96 4.87 -6.02
CA PHE A 111 -4.00 3.41 -6.00
C PHE A 111 -5.36 2.88 -6.45
N CYS A 112 -6.47 3.50 -6.01
CA CYS A 112 -7.80 3.17 -6.49
C CYS A 112 -7.93 3.30 -8.02
N ARG A 113 -7.40 4.39 -8.58
CA ARG A 113 -7.42 4.59 -10.05
C ARG A 113 -6.55 3.58 -10.77
N PHE A 114 -5.35 3.31 -10.25
CA PHE A 114 -4.40 2.38 -10.85
C PHE A 114 -4.89 0.92 -10.81
N TYR A 115 -5.22 0.42 -9.62
CA TYR A 115 -5.71 -0.95 -9.41
C TYR A 115 -7.17 -1.16 -9.86
N ARG A 116 -7.91 -0.07 -10.09
CA ARG A 116 -9.34 -0.08 -10.42
C ARG A 116 -10.18 -0.84 -9.39
N GLN A 117 -9.79 -0.72 -8.12
CA GLN A 117 -10.43 -1.36 -6.97
C GLN A 117 -10.56 -0.32 -5.84
N ASP A 118 -11.50 -0.54 -4.94
CA ASP A 118 -11.65 0.25 -3.71
C ASP A 118 -11.81 -0.71 -2.51
N PRO A 119 -10.69 -1.18 -1.93
CA PRO A 119 -10.71 -2.14 -0.84
C PRO A 119 -11.35 -1.59 0.44
N LEU A 120 -11.20 -0.29 0.74
CA LEU A 120 -11.88 0.34 1.87
C LEU A 120 -13.40 0.29 1.70
N ALA A 121 -13.92 0.67 0.53
CA ALA A 121 -15.36 0.59 0.28
C ALA A 121 -15.88 -0.85 0.36
N ARG A 122 -15.07 -1.84 -0.05
CA ARG A 122 -15.40 -3.27 0.10
C ARG A 122 -15.43 -3.68 1.57
N LEU A 123 -14.46 -3.26 2.38
CA LEU A 123 -14.39 -3.55 3.81
C LEU A 123 -15.61 -2.98 4.56
N LEU A 124 -15.90 -1.69 4.35
CA LEU A 124 -17.04 -1.02 4.99
C LEU A 124 -18.39 -1.67 4.64
N ARG A 125 -18.54 -2.15 3.40
CA ARG A 125 -19.74 -2.90 2.99
C ARG A 125 -19.86 -4.22 3.76
N GLY A 126 -18.77 -4.98 3.86
CA GLY A 126 -18.77 -6.25 4.59
C GLY A 126 -19.06 -6.08 6.08
N GLN A 127 -18.56 -5.01 6.70
CA GLN A 127 -18.87 -4.68 8.09
C GLN A 127 -20.37 -4.37 8.28
N ALA A 128 -20.95 -3.53 7.42
CA ALA A 128 -22.37 -3.22 7.48
C ALA A 128 -23.28 -4.45 7.27
N GLU A 129 -22.89 -5.36 6.37
CA GLU A 129 -23.60 -6.62 6.14
C GLU A 129 -23.53 -7.55 7.37
N ASN A 130 -22.39 -7.62 8.04
CA ASN A 130 -22.23 -8.40 9.27
C ASN A 130 -23.07 -7.81 10.42
N ASP A 131 -23.01 -6.49 10.64
CA ASP A 131 -23.76 -5.84 11.74
C ASP A 131 -25.28 -6.01 11.59
N ALA A 132 -25.78 -6.01 10.35
CA ALA A 132 -27.18 -6.29 10.05
C ALA A 132 -27.59 -7.75 10.38
N GLN A 133 -26.64 -8.70 10.36
CA GLN A 133 -26.91 -10.11 10.62
C GLN A 133 -27.05 -10.45 12.12
N TRP A 134 -26.60 -9.57 13.01
CA TRP A 134 -26.64 -9.76 14.47
C TRP A 134 -27.69 -8.87 15.17
N THR A 135 -28.49 -8.12 14.41
CA THR A 135 -29.52 -7.21 14.93
C THR A 135 -30.97 -7.74 14.78
N ASP A 136 -31.14 -8.95 14.25
CA ASP A 136 -32.39 -9.73 14.18
C ASP A 136 -32.42 -10.90 15.19
#